data_AF-A0A520H870-F1
#
_entry.id   AF-A0A520H870-F1
#
_cell.length_a   1.000
_cell.length_b   1.000
_cell.length_c   1.000
_cell.angle_alpha   90.00
_cell.angle_beta   90.00
_cell.angle_gamma   90.00
#
_symmetry.space_group_name_H-M   'P 1'
#
loop_
_entity.id
_entity.type
_entity.pdbx_description
1 polymer ?
#
loop_
_entity_poly.entity_id
_entity_poly.type
_entity_poly.pdbx_seq_one_letter_code
_entity_poly.pdbx_strand_id
1 'polypeptide(L)'
;MTHRSPEGRASRRRTPRRRQAGFTLIELMIVVAIVGILATIAYPSYRESVLKGRRAEARTALLELMQQQERYMTQRGAYLNFIADNPAAA
;
A
#
# COMPACT_ATOMS: atom_id res chain seq x y z
N MET A 1 -24.87 -67.41 -46.25
CA MET A 1 -23.55 -66.80 -46.51
C MET A 1 -23.71 -65.29 -46.37
N THR A 2 -23.06 -64.75 -45.34
CA THR A 2 -22.68 -63.34 -45.10
C THR A 2 -23.77 -62.26 -45.15
N HIS A 3 -24.23 -61.75 -44.01
CA HIS A 3 -23.54 -60.76 -43.15
C HIS A 3 -23.76 -59.32 -43.65
N ARG A 4 -24.62 -58.56 -42.96
CA ARG A 4 -24.26 -57.20 -42.56
C ARG A 4 -25.08 -56.70 -41.37
N SER A 5 -24.31 -56.40 -40.34
CA SER A 5 -24.62 -55.85 -39.02
C SER A 5 -25.22 -54.43 -39.07
N PRO A 6 -25.74 -53.92 -37.94
CA PRO A 6 -26.58 -52.73 -37.87
C PRO A 6 -25.76 -51.45 -37.76
N GLU A 7 -26.14 -50.39 -38.49
CA GLU A 7 -25.54 -49.07 -38.32
C GLU A 7 -26.18 -48.32 -37.15
N GLY A 8 -25.61 -48.53 -35.95
CA GLY A 8 -25.80 -47.65 -34.82
C GLY A 8 -25.18 -46.29 -35.11
N ARG A 9 -25.98 -45.32 -35.56
CA ARG A 9 -25.57 -43.91 -35.67
C ARG A 9 -25.41 -43.33 -34.27
N ALA A 10 -24.18 -43.36 -33.77
CA ALA A 10 -23.78 -42.67 -32.55
C ALA A 10 -24.04 -41.16 -32.71
N SER A 11 -25.14 -40.68 -32.14
CA SER A 11 -25.47 -39.27 -32.06
C SER A 11 -24.49 -38.58 -31.12
N ARG A 12 -23.50 -37.90 -31.70
CA ARG A 12 -22.42 -37.22 -30.99
C ARG A 12 -23.00 -36.01 -30.26
N ARG A 13 -23.35 -36.19 -28.99
CA ARG A 13 -23.85 -35.14 -28.09
C ARG A 13 -22.80 -34.02 -27.98
N ARG A 14 -23.05 -32.87 -28.60
CA ARG A 14 -22.19 -31.68 -28.47
C ARG A 14 -22.44 -31.07 -27.09
N THR A 15 -21.43 -31.04 -26.24
CA THR A 15 -21.46 -30.30 -24.98
C THR A 15 -21.49 -28.80 -25.27
N PRO A 16 -22.42 -28.03 -24.69
CA PRO A 16 -22.47 -26.59 -24.90
C PRO A 16 -21.24 -25.93 -24.25
N ARG A 17 -20.45 -25.18 -25.03
CA ARG A 17 -19.40 -24.31 -24.48
C ARG A 17 -20.07 -23.18 -23.72
N ARG A 18 -19.78 -23.06 -22.42
CA ARG A 18 -20.17 -21.88 -21.63
C ARG A 18 -19.49 -20.65 -22.26
N ARG A 19 -20.30 -19.63 -22.61
CA ARG A 19 -19.77 -18.34 -23.04
C ARG A 19 -19.15 -17.65 -21.84
N GLN A 20 -17.89 -17.23 -21.94
CA GLN A 20 -17.27 -16.35 -20.96
C GLN A 20 -17.88 -14.96 -21.15
N ALA A 21 -18.49 -14.40 -20.09
CA ALA A 21 -18.94 -13.02 -20.07
C ALA A 21 -17.75 -12.11 -19.73
N GLY A 22 -17.56 -11.05 -20.50
CA GLY A 22 -16.59 -9.99 -20.21
C GLY A 22 -17.21 -8.88 -19.36
N PHE A 23 -16.37 -8.06 -18.73
CA PHE A 23 -16.80 -6.86 -18.01
C PHE A 23 -17.09 -5.72 -18.99
N THR A 24 -17.95 -4.80 -18.56
CA THR A 24 -18.34 -3.62 -19.35
C THR A 24 -17.49 -2.40 -18.99
N LEU A 25 -17.40 -1.43 -19.91
CA LEU A 25 -16.75 -0.16 -19.63
C LEU A 25 -17.44 0.61 -18.49
N ILE A 26 -18.78 0.52 -18.41
CA ILE A 26 -19.57 1.22 -17.39
C ILE A 26 -19.29 0.68 -15.97
N GLU A 27 -19.10 -0.64 -15.81
CA GLU A 27 -18.68 -1.22 -14.52
C GLU A 27 -17.34 -0.64 -14.07
N LEU A 28 -16.37 -0.53 -14.98
CA LEU A 28 -15.08 0.06 -14.67
C LEU A 28 -15.21 1.54 -14.26
N MET A 29 -16.05 2.32 -14.95
CA MET A 29 -16.27 3.73 -14.61
C MET A 29 -16.82 3.90 -13.20
N ILE A 30 -17.78 3.05 -12.80
CA ILE A 30 -18.35 3.08 -11.44
C ILE A 30 -17.27 2.74 -10.41
N VAL A 31 -16.45 1.71 -10.66
CA VAL A 31 -15.36 1.33 -9.76
C VAL A 31 -14.37 2.48 -9.58
N VAL A 32 -13.93 3.11 -10.68
CA VAL A 32 -12.99 4.25 -10.61
C VAL A 32 -13.62 5.45 -9.89
N ALA A 33 -14.91 5.73 -10.10
CA ALA A 33 -15.62 6.78 -9.39
C ALA A 33 -15.63 6.55 -7.87
N ILE A 34 -15.93 5.31 -7.43
CA ILE A 34 -15.90 4.94 -6.00
C ILE A 34 -14.49 5.10 -5.43
N VAL A 35 -13.47 4.58 -6.13
CA VAL A 35 -12.07 4.71 -5.69
C VAL A 35 -11.64 6.18 -5.59
N GLY A 36 -12.06 7.04 -6.52
CA GLY A 36 -11.76 8.47 -6.49
C GLY A 36 -12.36 9.18 -5.27
N ILE A 37 -13.62 8.86 -4.92
CA ILE A 37 -14.27 9.41 -3.72
C ILE A 37 -13.51 8.98 -2.46
N LEU A 38 -13.20 7.68 -2.34
CA LEU A 38 -12.47 7.15 -1.19
C LEU A 38 -11.05 7.74 -1.08
N ALA A 39 -10.34 7.90 -2.20
CA ALA A 39 -8.99 8.45 -2.24
C ALA A 39 -8.93 9.89 -1.70
N THR A 40 -9.96 10.69 -1.96
CA THR A 40 -10.04 12.09 -1.49
C THR A 40 -10.03 12.20 0.04
N ILE A 41 -10.62 11.22 0.74
CA ILE A 41 -10.68 11.18 2.20
C ILE A 41 -9.46 10.42 2.76
N ALA A 42 -9.09 9.30 2.13
CA ALA A 42 -8.02 8.43 2.59
C ALA A 42 -6.64 9.09 2.49
N TYR A 43 -6.36 9.82 1.41
CA TYR A 43 -5.06 10.43 1.17
C TYR A 43 -4.64 11.45 2.24
N PRO A 44 -5.42 12.52 2.55
CA PRO A 44 -5.04 13.47 3.60
C PRO A 44 -4.96 12.79 4.98
N SER A 45 -5.86 11.84 5.28
CA SER A 45 -5.85 11.11 6.55
C SER A 45 -4.59 10.26 6.73
N TYR A 46 -4.16 9.56 5.67
CA TYR A 46 -2.90 8.82 5.66
C TYR A 46 -1.70 9.74 5.86
N ARG A 47 -1.66 10.88 5.15
CA ARG A 47 -0.57 11.87 5.30
C ARG A 47 -0.46 12.41 6.72
N GLU A 48 -1.58 12.75 7.35
CA GLU A 48 -1.59 13.23 8.73
C GLU A 48 -1.13 12.14 9.70
N SER A 49 -1.51 10.88 9.46
CA SER A 49 -1.07 9.74 10.27
C SER A 49 0.45 9.53 10.20
N VAL A 50 1.03 9.61 9.01
CA VAL A 50 2.49 9.56 8.83
C VAL A 50 3.17 10.75 9.51
N LEU A 51 2.61 11.95 9.38
CA LEU A 51 3.16 13.15 9.99
C LEU A 51 3.14 13.08 11.53
N LYS A 52 2.07 12.53 12.11
CA LYS A 52 1.98 12.24 13.55
C LYS A 52 3.06 11.26 14.00
N GLY A 53 3.31 10.20 13.24
CA GLY A 53 4.40 9.26 13.49
C GLY A 53 5.77 9.94 13.52
N ARG A 54 6.08 10.71 12.47
CA ARG A 54 7.35 11.48 12.39
C ARG A 54 7.51 12.48 13.54
N ARG A 55 6.42 13.14 13.95
CA ARG A 55 6.45 14.05 15.11
C ARG A 55 6.70 13.31 16.42
N ALA A 56 6.14 12.11 16.58
CA ALA A 56 6.40 11.27 17.75
C ALA A 56 7.86 10.83 17.80
N GLU A 57 8.41 10.35 16.67
CA GLU A 57 9.83 10.00 16.54
C GLU A 57 10.74 11.18 16.87
N ALA A 58 10.45 12.37 16.32
CA ALA A 58 11.22 13.58 16.61
C ALA A 58 11.19 13.97 18.10
N ARG A 59 10.03 13.82 18.76
CA ARG A 59 9.92 14.05 20.21
C ARG A 59 10.78 13.08 21.00
N THR A 60 10.75 11.79 20.65
CA THR A 60 11.60 10.79 21.29
C THR A 60 13.08 11.12 21.12
N ALA A 61 13.51 11.45 19.89
CA ALA A 61 14.90 11.83 19.62
C ALA A 61 15.34 13.06 20.43
N LEU A 62 14.47 14.07 20.58
CA LEU A 62 14.76 15.24 21.42
C LEU A 62 14.89 14.88 22.91
N LEU A 63 14.02 14.01 23.43
CA LEU A 63 14.11 13.56 24.82
C LEU A 63 15.40 12.77 25.09
N GLU A 64 15.80 11.91 24.16
CA GLU A 64 17.07 11.18 24.23
C GLU A 64 18.26 12.15 24.24
N LEU A 65 18.24 13.17 23.37
CA LEU A 65 19.27 14.20 23.33
C LEU A 65 19.34 14.98 24.66
N MET A 66 18.19 15.36 25.24
CA MET A 66 18.14 16.02 26.54
C MET A 66 18.77 15.15 27.64
N GLN A 67 18.45 13.86 27.67
CA GLN A 67 19.03 12.93 28.63
C GLN A 67 20.54 12.77 28.45
N GLN A 68 21.03 12.72 27.21
CA GLN A 68 22.46 12.68 26.92
C GLN A 68 23.16 13.96 27.43
N GLN A 69 22.55 15.11 27.22
CA GLN A 69 23.07 16.40 27.68
C GLN A 69 23.14 16.49 29.21
N GLU A 70 22.11 16.01 29.94
CA GLU A 70 22.13 15.93 31.40
C GLU A 70 23.23 15.00 31.93
N ARG A 71 23.44 13.85 31.28
CA ARG A 71 24.54 12.94 31.61
C ARG A 71 25.90 13.61 31.40
N TYR A 72 26.06 14.32 30.29
CA TYR A 72 27.30 15.03 29.96
C TYR A 72 27.58 16.15 30.98
N MET A 73 26.56 16.90 31.38
CA MET A 73 26.65 17.89 32.47
C MET A 73 27.08 17.26 33.78
N THR A 74 26.46 16.15 34.17
CA THR A 74 26.80 15.45 35.43
C THR A 74 28.25 14.95 35.42
N GLN A 75 28.78 14.55 34.25
CA GLN A 75 30.13 14.01 34.12
C GLN A 75 31.22 15.08 33.96
N ARG A 76 30.92 16.20 33.28
CA ARG A 76 31.94 17.18 32.84
C ARG A 76 31.66 18.62 33.29
N GLY A 77 30.52 18.91 33.91
CA GLY A 77 30.15 20.24 34.39
C GLY A 77 29.82 21.25 33.27
N ALA A 78 29.64 20.79 32.03
CA ALA A 78 29.26 21.62 30.88
C ALA A 78 28.28 20.85 29.97
N TYR A 79 27.52 21.55 29.12
CA TYR A 79 26.65 20.97 28.07
C TYR A 79 27.43 20.95 26.75
N LEU A 80 27.09 20.07 25.82
CA LEU A 80 27.64 20.14 24.46
C LEU A 80 27.02 21.33 23.72
N ASN A 81 27.86 22.10 23.03
CA ASN A 81 27.43 23.16 22.14
C ASN A 81 26.84 22.54 20.87
N PHE A 82 25.62 22.90 20.52
CA PHE A 82 25.02 22.49 19.26
C PHE A 82 25.56 23.39 18.14
N ILE A 83 26.58 22.92 17.44
CA ILE A 83 27.05 23.57 16.21
C ILE A 83 26.24 22.95 15.08
N ALA A 84 25.37 23.75 14.46
CA ALA A 84 24.73 23.36 13.23
C ALA A 84 25.77 23.45 12.11
N ASP A 85 26.44 22.34 11.81
CA ASP A 85 27.17 22.20 10.56
C ASP A 85 26.13 22.28 9.44
N ASN A 86 26.05 23.44 8.78
CA ASN A 86 25.20 23.65 7.61
C ASN A 86 25.99 23.21 6.36
N PRO A 87 25.75 22.03 5.78
CA PRO A 87 26.47 21.57 4.60
C PRO A 87 26.14 22.38 3.33
N ALA A 88 25.16 23.29 3.37
CA ALA A 88 24.80 24.16 2.25
C ALA A 88 25.47 25.54 2.28
N ALA A 89 26.33 25.81 3.26
CA ALA A 89 27.04 27.10 3.41
C ALA A 89 28.52 27.04 2.98
N ALA A 90 28.93 26.00 2.25
CA ALA A 90 30.28 25.82 1.70
C ALA A 90 30.29 25.92 0.17
#